data_AF-A0A0D3RKI0-F1
#
_entry.id   AF-A0A0D3RKI0-F1
#
_cell.length_a   1.000
_cell.length_b   1.000
_cell.length_c   1.000
_cell.angle_alpha   90.00
_cell.angle_beta   90.00
_cell.angle_gamma   90.00
#
_symmetry.space_group_name_H-M   'P 1'
#
loop_
_entity.id
_entity.type
_entity.pdbx_description
1 polymer ?
#
loop_
_entity_poly.entity_id
_entity_poly.type
_entity_poly.pdbx_seq_one_letter_code
_entity_poly.pdbx_strand_id
1 'polypeptide(L)'
;MDKFHAFMMRYTLGVGRLLQAYCKWAEGQAKNQLDLLLLGLGPIFALGLLLWALPAWIGKPIAFVLSLPALYIIFLVLRAYAIRGGRR
;
A
#
# COMPACT_ATOMS: atom_id res chain seq x y z
N MET A 1 16.84 22.98 -10.77
CA MET A 1 15.55 22.30 -10.47
C MET A 1 15.54 20.84 -10.93
N ASP A 2 16.34 20.47 -11.94
CA ASP A 2 16.32 19.13 -12.57
C ASP A 2 16.75 17.98 -11.66
N LYS A 3 17.74 18.21 -10.78
CA LYS A 3 18.20 17.19 -9.82
C LYS A 3 17.13 16.83 -8.79
N PHE A 4 16.36 17.82 -8.33
CA PHE A 4 15.26 17.61 -7.38
C PHE A 4 14.07 16.90 -8.06
N HIS A 5 13.76 17.27 -9.31
CA HIS A 5 12.75 16.57 -10.11
C HIS A 5 13.14 15.11 -10.39
N ALA A 6 14.39 14.83 -10.77
CA ALA A 6 14.88 13.48 -10.99
C ALA A 6 14.87 12.64 -9.70
N PHE A 7 15.22 13.24 -8.57
CA PHE A 7 15.10 12.61 -7.26
C PHE A 7 13.65 12.28 -6.89
N MET A 8 12.74 13.26 -7.03
CA MET A 8 11.31 13.08 -6.79
C MET A 8 10.73 11.97 -7.67
N MET A 9 11.08 11.94 -8.97
CA MET A 9 10.67 10.88 -9.90
C MET A 9 11.21 9.50 -9.49
N ARG A 10 12.47 9.40 -9.09
CA ARG A 10 13.03 8.13 -8.57
C ARG A 10 12.34 7.70 -7.28
N TYR A 11 12.02 8.64 -6.40
CA TYR A 11 11.37 8.33 -5.13
C TYR A 11 9.93 7.88 -5.34
N THR A 12 9.13 8.61 -6.14
CA THR A 12 7.74 8.24 -6.43
C THR A 12 7.64 6.94 -7.23
N LEU A 13 8.46 6.76 -8.28
CA LEU A 13 8.49 5.52 -9.05
C LEU A 13 9.07 4.35 -8.24
N GLY A 14 10.07 4.62 -7.40
CA GLY A 14 10.69 3.63 -6.52
C GLY A 14 9.73 3.12 -5.46
N VAL A 15 9.02 4.03 -4.77
CA VAL A 15 7.97 3.68 -3.82
C VAL A 15 6.85 2.92 -4.53
N GLY A 16 6.39 3.38 -5.70
CA GLY A 16 5.38 2.67 -6.48
C GLY A 16 5.78 1.23 -6.85
N ARG A 17 7.04 1.02 -7.27
CA ARG A 17 7.58 -0.33 -7.55
C ARG A 17 7.68 -1.19 -6.31
N LEU A 18 8.05 -0.61 -5.17
CA LEU A 18 8.14 -1.32 -3.89
C LEU A 18 6.77 -1.78 -3.42
N LEU A 19 5.75 -0.92 -3.53
CA LEU A 19 4.36 -1.27 -3.23
C LEU A 19 3.83 -2.37 -4.16
N GLN A 20 4.14 -2.30 -5.46
CA GLN A 20 3.79 -3.37 -6.40
C GLN A 20 4.50 -4.69 -6.09
N ALA A 21 5.79 -4.65 -5.77
CA ALA A 21 6.55 -5.86 -5.41
C ALA A 21 5.99 -6.50 -4.14
N TYR A 22 5.61 -5.68 -3.16
CA TYR A 22 4.92 -6.14 -1.96
C TYR A 22 3.57 -6.81 -2.28
N CYS A 23 2.71 -6.16 -3.06
CA CYS A 23 1.43 -6.74 -3.44
C CYS A 23 1.59 -8.05 -4.23
N LYS A 24 2.60 -8.14 -5.12
CA LYS A 24 2.93 -9.39 -5.83
C LYS A 24 3.42 -10.49 -4.89
N TRP A 25 4.23 -10.14 -3.89
CA TRP A 25 4.67 -11.10 -2.87
C TRP A 25 3.48 -11.60 -2.04
N ALA A 26 2.61 -10.69 -1.59
CA ALA A 26 1.40 -11.03 -0.86
C ALA A 26 0.48 -11.94 -1.69
N GLU A 27 0.37 -11.66 -3.00
CA GLU A 27 -0.32 -12.53 -3.94
C GLU A 27 0.32 -13.91 -4.04
N GLY A 28 1.65 -14.00 -4.18
CA GLY A 28 2.37 -15.27 -4.26
C GLY A 28 2.26 -16.14 -2.99
N GLN A 29 2.07 -15.52 -1.82
CA GLN A 29 1.92 -16.23 -0.54
C GLN A 29 0.47 -16.59 -0.20
N ALA A 30 -0.51 -15.86 -0.74
CA ALA A 30 -1.92 -16.06 -0.43
C ALA A 30 -2.46 -17.37 -1.03
N LYS A 31 -2.80 -18.33 -0.15
CA LYS A 31 -3.37 -19.63 -0.54
C LYS A 31 -4.84 -19.52 -0.92
N ASN A 32 -5.57 -18.61 -0.28
CA ASN A 32 -6.99 -18.35 -0.52
C ASN A 32 -7.25 -16.85 -0.81
N GLN A 33 -8.44 -16.53 -1.32
CA GLN A 33 -8.84 -15.14 -1.61
C GLN A 33 -8.89 -14.24 -0.36
N LEU A 34 -9.30 -14.79 0.78
CA LEU A 34 -9.28 -14.06 2.06
C LEU A 34 -7.86 -13.79 2.56
N ASP A 35 -6.94 -14.76 2.40
CA ASP A 35 -5.52 -14.57 2.72
C ASP A 35 -4.91 -13.43 1.92
N LEU A 36 -5.31 -13.25 0.65
CA LEU A 36 -4.83 -12.16 -0.19
C LEU A 36 -5.22 -10.80 0.38
N LEU A 37 -6.46 -10.66 0.85
CA LEU A 37 -6.95 -9.43 1.49
C LEU A 37 -6.22 -9.19 2.81
N LEU A 38 -6.04 -10.24 3.61
CA LEU A 38 -5.42 -10.14 4.92
C LEU A 38 -3.92 -9.82 4.83
N LEU A 39 -3.21 -10.49 3.92
CA LEU A 39 -1.80 -10.25 3.65
C LEU A 39 -1.61 -8.88 3.00
N GLY A 40 -2.41 -8.53 1.98
CA GLY A 40 -2.25 -7.27 1.25
C GLY A 40 -2.67 -6.02 2.04
N LEU A 41 -3.73 -6.10 2.85
CA LEU A 41 -4.27 -4.96 3.62
C LEU A 41 -3.82 -4.96 5.08
N GLY A 42 -3.36 -6.08 5.62
CA GLY A 42 -2.92 -6.22 7.01
C GLY A 42 -1.95 -5.13 7.48
N PRO A 43 -0.91 -4.78 6.71
CA PRO A 43 0.00 -3.69 7.10
C PRO A 43 -0.69 -2.33 7.19
N ILE A 44 -1.72 -2.07 6.39
CA ILE A 44 -2.47 -0.81 6.44
C ILE A 44 -3.24 -0.71 7.76
N PHE A 45 -3.87 -1.81 8.18
CA PHE A 45 -4.55 -1.86 9.49
C PHE A 45 -3.56 -1.73 10.65
N ALA A 46 -2.41 -2.40 10.58
CA ALA A 46 -1.35 -2.29 11.59
C ALA A 46 -0.79 -0.85 11.68
N LEU A 47 -0.55 -0.21 10.54
CA LEU A 47 -0.16 1.20 10.47
C LEU A 47 -1.26 2.13 11.01
N GLY A 48 -2.53 1.87 10.68
CA GLY A 48 -3.66 2.62 11.20
C GLY A 48 -3.76 2.55 12.73
N LEU A 49 -3.59 1.36 13.31
CA LEU A 49 -3.55 1.15 14.76
C LEU A 49 -2.36 1.87 15.41
N LEU A 50 -1.18 1.79 14.78
CA LEU A 50 0.01 2.50 15.27
C LEU A 50 -0.20 4.02 15.27
N LEU A 51 -0.76 4.56 14.18
CA LEU A 51 -1.09 5.99 14.04
C LEU A 51 -2.18 6.44 15.02
N TRP A 52 -3.10 5.55 15.37
CA TRP A 52 -4.12 5.82 16.39
C TRP A 52 -3.51 5.92 17.80
N ALA A 53 -2.46 5.14 18.09
CA ALA A 53 -1.75 5.22 19.37
C ALA A 53 -0.87 6.47 19.51
N LEU A 54 -0.58 7.16 18.39
CA LEU A 54 0.20 8.40 18.39
C LEU A 54 -0.65 9.62 18.78
N PRO A 55 -0.05 10.64 19.41
CA PRO A 55 -0.74 11.91 19.67
C PRO A 55 -1.32 12.51 18.39
N ALA A 56 -2.54 13.05 18.48
CA ALA A 56 -3.30 13.50 17.32
C ALA A 56 -2.59 14.57 16.46
N TRP A 57 -1.67 15.36 17.03
CA TRP A 57 -0.90 16.34 16.25
C TRP A 57 0.11 15.67 15.32
N ILE A 58 0.62 14.48 15.66
CA ILE A 58 1.61 13.71 14.89
C ILE A 58 0.89 12.69 14.00
N GLY A 59 -0.09 11.98 14.56
CA GLY A 59 -0.81 10.92 13.86
C GLY A 59 -1.57 11.42 12.63
N LYS A 60 -2.27 12.56 12.73
CA LYS A 60 -3.08 13.12 11.62
C LYS A 60 -2.27 13.52 10.38
N PRO A 61 -1.17 14.29 10.47
CA PRO A 61 -0.39 14.64 9.29
C PRO A 61 0.29 13.41 8.66
N ILE A 62 0.78 12.47 9.47
CA ILE A 62 1.39 11.23 8.93
C ILE A 62 0.33 10.37 8.24
N ALA A 63 -0.87 10.23 8.84
CA ALA A 63 -1.98 9.52 8.21
C ALA A 63 -2.40 10.16 6.88
N PHE A 64 -2.39 11.49 6.80
CA PHE A 64 -2.68 12.20 5.55
C PHE A 64 -1.67 11.88 4.45
N VAL A 65 -0.37 11.91 4.75
CA VAL A 65 0.69 11.58 3.79
C VAL A 65 0.62 10.11 3.37
N LEU A 66 0.34 9.21 4.31
CA LEU A 66 0.24 7.77 4.05
C LEU A 66 -1.07 7.34 3.36
N SER A 67 -2.07 8.22 3.31
CA SER A 67 -3.36 7.91 2.68
C SER A 67 -3.24 7.57 1.19
N LEU A 68 -2.43 8.32 0.44
CA LEU A 68 -2.20 8.11 -0.99
C LEU A 68 -1.56 6.74 -1.31
N PRO A 69 -0.42 6.36 -0.69
CA PRO A 69 0.14 5.03 -0.91
C PRO A 69 -0.77 3.92 -0.36
N ALA A 70 -1.50 4.14 0.75
CA ALA A 70 -2.47 3.16 1.25
C ALA A 70 -3.60 2.90 0.26
N LEU A 71 -4.20 3.95 -0.32
CA LEU A 71 -5.21 3.83 -1.38
C LEU A 71 -4.68 3.08 -2.61
N TYR A 72 -3.43 3.35 -2.99
CA TYR A 72 -2.79 2.64 -4.09
C TYR A 72 -2.62 1.13 -3.82
N ILE A 73 -2.19 0.76 -2.61
CA ILE A 73 -2.10 -0.65 -2.19
C ILE A 73 -3.49 -1.30 -2.22
N ILE A 74 -4.51 -0.63 -1.65
CA ILE A 74 -5.90 -1.12 -1.65
C ILE A 74 -6.35 -1.41 -3.08
N PHE A 75 -6.12 -0.49 -4.01
CA PHE A 75 -6.46 -0.68 -5.41
C PHE A 75 -5.75 -1.90 -6.03
N LEU A 76 -4.44 -2.07 -5.79
CA LEU A 76 -3.68 -3.20 -6.31
C LEU A 76 -4.18 -4.55 -5.75
N VAL A 77 -4.46 -4.60 -4.45
CA VAL A 77 -4.96 -5.81 -3.78
C VAL A 77 -6.37 -6.17 -4.27
N LEU A 78 -7.26 -5.19 -4.38
CA LEU A 78 -8.62 -5.40 -4.91
C LEU A 78 -8.61 -5.83 -6.38
N ARG A 79 -7.69 -5.27 -7.18
CA ARG A 79 -7.49 -5.69 -8.56
C ARG A 79 -7.04 -7.16 -8.63
N ALA A 80 -6.05 -7.55 -7.83
CA ALA A 80 -5.59 -8.95 -7.76
C ALA A 80 -6.72 -9.89 -7.28
N TYR A 81 -7.51 -9.44 -6.32
CA TYR A 81 -8.69 -10.15 -5.85
C TYR A 81 -9.74 -10.36 -6.95
N ALA A 82 -10.06 -9.32 -7.72
CA ALA A 82 -11.02 -9.39 -8.82
C ALA A 82 -10.55 -10.34 -9.93
N ILE A 83 -9.26 -10.28 -10.29
CA ILE A 83 -8.65 -11.16 -11.29
C ILE A 83 -8.73 -12.63 -10.83
N ARG A 84 -8.39 -12.92 -9.56
CA ARG A 84 -8.55 -14.28 -9.00
C ARG A 84 -10.00 -14.74 -8.93
N GLY A 85 -10.94 -13.82 -8.75
CA GLY A 85 -12.38 -14.10 -8.77
C GLY A 85 -12.98 -14.27 -10.17
N GLY A 86 -12.17 -14.24 -11.23
CA GLY A 86 -12.64 -14.44 -12.61
C GLY A 86 -13.28 -13.22 -13.26
N ARG A 87 -13.28 -12.05 -12.62
CA ARG A 87 -13.63 -10.78 -13.27
C ARG A 87 -12.39 -10.27 -14.02
N ARG A 88 -12.38 -10.46 -15.34
CA ARG A 88 -11.41 -9.83 -16.26
C ARG A 88 -11.71 -8.36 -16.47
#